data_AF-A0A9D0YV07-F1
#
_entry.id   AF-A0A9D0YV07-F1
#
_cell.length_a   1.000
_cell.length_b   1.000
_cell.length_c   1.000
_cell.angle_alpha   90.00
_cell.angle_beta   90.00
_cell.angle_gamma   90.00
#
_symmetry.space_group_name_H-M   'P 1'
#
loop_
_entity.id
_entity.type
_entity.pdbx_description
1 polymer ?
#
loop_
_entity_poly.entity_id
_entity_poly.type
_entity_poly.pdbx_seq_one_letter_code
_entity_poly.pdbx_strand_id
1 'polypeptide(L)' 'MKQNALVKSAEREGLKQRIKEMREFLEQQSIEVTEYDELLVRRLIEKVTVYDERFEVEFKSGAKVDVER' A
#
# COMPACT_ATOMS: atom_id res chain seq x y z
N MET A 1 16.36 25.91 5.89
CA MET A 1 15.92 25.02 7.00
C MET A 1 14.40 24.93 7.14
N LYS A 2 13.64 26.04 7.18
CA LYS A 2 12.16 26.01 7.32
C LYS A 2 11.43 25.24 6.21
N GLN A 3 11.86 25.38 4.96
CA GLN A 3 11.21 24.75 3.81
C GLN A 3 11.32 23.21 3.82
N ASN A 4 12.48 22.66 4.16
CA ASN A 4 12.65 21.20 4.31
C ASN A 4 11.81 20.62 5.44
N ALA A 5 11.59 21.36 6.53
CA ALA A 5 10.72 20.92 7.62
C ALA A 5 9.24 20.85 7.18
N LEU A 6 8.79 21.83 6.38
CA LEU A 6 7.43 21.84 5.83
C LEU A 6 7.20 20.69 4.84
N VAL A 7 8.15 20.40 3.96
CA VAL A 7 8.06 19.27 3.01
C VAL A 7 7.97 17.95 3.77
N LYS A 8 8.86 17.70 4.73
CA LYS A 8 8.81 16.47 5.54
C LYS A 8 7.51 16.33 6.33
N SER A 9 6.95 17.45 6.81
CA SER A 9 5.65 17.44 7.48
C SER A 9 4.54 17.06 6.52
N ALA A 10 4.51 17.64 5.32
CA ALA A 10 3.51 17.36 4.31
C ALA A 10 3.55 15.88 3.85
N GLU A 11 4.76 15.34 3.64
CA GLU A 11 4.96 13.92 3.32
C GLU A 11 4.43 13.00 4.42
N ARG A 12 4.70 13.34 5.69
CA ARG A 12 4.24 12.56 6.84
C ARG A 12 2.73 12.59 6.99
N GLU A 13 2.10 13.74 6.78
CA GLU A 13 0.64 13.85 6.81
C GLU A 13 -0.02 13.10 5.65
N GLY A 14 0.58 13.16 4.44
CA GLY A 14 0.14 12.34 3.31
C GLY A 14 0.20 10.83 3.60
N LEU A 15 1.28 10.37 4.24
CA LEU A 15 1.41 8.97 4.64
C LEU A 15 0.34 8.56 5.66
N LYS A 16 0.08 9.40 6.68
CA LYS A 16 -0.97 9.14 7.68
C LYS A 16 -2.35 9.07 7.05
N GLN A 17 -2.66 9.98 6.12
CA GLN A 17 -3.92 10.00 5.40
C GLN A 17 -4.12 8.72 4.59
N ARG A 18 -3.08 8.26 3.88
CA ARG A 18 -3.11 7.00 3.13
C ARG A 18 -3.34 5.78 4.04
N ILE A 19 -2.70 5.74 5.21
CA ILE A 19 -2.92 4.67 6.20
C ILE A 19 -4.37 4.68 6.72
N LYS A 20 -4.92 5.86 6.99
CA LYS A 20 -6.32 6.01 7.45
C LYS A 20 -7.30 5.50 6.40
N GLU A 21 -7.14 5.91 5.15
CA GLU A 21 -8.00 5.49 4.03
C GLU A 21 -7.92 3.98 3.77
N MET A 22 -6.72 3.39 3.89
CA MET A 22 -6.56 1.94 3.77
C MET A 22 -7.24 1.19 4.92
N ARG A 23 -7.11 1.67 6.16
CA ARG A 23 -7.78 1.08 7.32
C ARG A 23 -9.30 1.12 7.16
N GLU A 24 -9.87 2.29 6.87
CA GLU A 24 -11.31 2.48 6.70
C GLU A 24 -11.86 1.58 5.59
N PHE A 25 -11.11 1.43 4.49
CA PHE A 25 -11.49 0.53 3.43
C PHE A 25 -11.48 -0.94 3.86
N LEU A 26 -10.43 -1.40 4.53
CA LEU A 26 -10.35 -2.79 5.03
C LEU A 26 -11.44 -3.07 6.08
N GLU A 27 -11.75 -2.12 6.96
CA GLU A 27 -12.82 -2.25 7.95
C GLU A 27 -14.22 -2.32 7.31
N GLN A 28 -14.42 -1.67 6.14
CA GLN A 28 -15.65 -1.78 5.37
C GLN A 28 -15.76 -3.13 4.62
N GLN A 29 -14.64 -3.77 4.30
CA GLN A 29 -14.62 -5.11 3.75
C GLN A 29 -14.90 -6.12 4.88
N SER A 30 -16.16 -6.25 5.28
CA SER A 30 -16.63 -7.26 6.25
C SER A 30 -16.50 -8.72 5.78
N ILE A 31 -15.87 -8.92 4.62
CA ILE A 31 -15.76 -10.20 3.93
C ILE A 31 -14.28 -10.56 3.91
N GLU A 32 -13.96 -11.71 4.50
CA GLU A 32 -12.68 -12.36 4.30
C GLU A 32 -12.44 -12.48 2.79
N VAL A 33 -11.28 -12.02 2.30
CA VAL A 33 -10.94 -12.04 0.88
C VAL A 33 -10.77 -13.50 0.46
N THR A 34 -11.89 -14.13 0.10
CA THR A 34 -11.99 -15.55 -0.29
C THR A 34 -11.82 -15.72 -1.79
N GLU A 35 -12.04 -14.65 -2.55
CA GLU A 35 -11.91 -14.62 -4.00
C GLU A 35 -11.09 -13.40 -4.45
N TYR A 36 -10.57 -13.46 -5.67
CA TYR A 36 -9.81 -12.37 -6.27
C TYR A 36 -10.72 -11.17 -6.62
N ASP A 37 -10.36 -9.98 -6.13
CA ASP A 37 -11.02 -8.71 -6.46
C ASP A 37 -10.02 -7.76 -7.15
N GLU A 38 -10.26 -7.47 -8.43
CA GLU A 38 -9.40 -6.61 -9.24
C GLU A 38 -9.33 -5.16 -8.72
N LEU A 39 -10.46 -4.63 -8.22
CA LEU A 39 -10.52 -3.27 -7.68
C LEU A 39 -9.73 -3.16 -6.38
N LEU A 40 -9.84 -4.19 -5.52
CA LEU A 40 -9.07 -4.31 -4.29
C LEU A 40 -7.56 -4.33 -4.57
N VAL A 41 -7.13 -5.16 -5.54
CA VAL A 41 -5.73 -5.29 -5.94
C VAL A 41 -5.17 -3.96 -6.46
N ARG A 42 -5.87 -3.28 -7.37
CA ARG A 42 -5.46 -1.96 -7.88
C ARG A 42 -5.42 -0.89 -6.80
N ARG A 43 -6.30 -1.00 -5.79
CA ARG A 43 -6.33 -0.04 -4.69
C ARG A 43 -5.14 -0.20 -3.76
N LEU A 44 -4.76 -1.44 -3.45
CA LEU A 44 -3.77 -1.75 -2.40
C LEU A 44 -2.32 -1.85 -2.89
N ILE A 45 -2.08 -2.26 -4.13
CA ILE A 45 -0.72 -2.43 -4.66
C ILE A 45 -0.15 -1.08 -5.12
N GLU A 46 1.08 -0.79 -4.71
CA GLU A 46 1.89 0.34 -5.19
C GLU A 46 2.74 -0.08 -6.39
N LYS A 47 3.48 -1.19 -6.27
CA LYS A 47 4.41 -1.67 -7.29
C LYS A 47 4.59 -3.18 -7.20
N VAL A 48 4.82 -3.83 -8.35
CA VAL A 48 5.32 -5.20 -8.43
C VAL A 48 6.67 -5.19 -9.14
N THR A 49 7.68 -5.81 -8.54
CA THR A 49 9.01 -5.98 -9.13
C THR A 49 9.22 -7.44 -9.48
N VAL A 50 9.57 -7.73 -10.74
CA VAL A 50 9.75 -9.09 -11.24
C VAL A 50 11.24 -9.43 -11.20
N TYR A 51 11.57 -10.57 -10.59
CA TYR A 51 12.88 -11.20 -10.61
C TYR A 51 12.79 -12.57 -11.30
N ASP A 52 13.92 -13.24 -11.49
CA ASP A 52 13.97 -14.52 -12.19
C ASP A 52 13.14 -15.62 -11.48
N GLU A 53 13.20 -15.68 -10.15
CA GLU A 53 12.59 -16.75 -9.34
C GLU A 53 11.48 -16.24 -8.38
N ARG A 54 11.20 -14.94 -8.36
CA ARG A 54 10.20 -14.37 -7.45
C ARG A 54 9.61 -13.05 -7.93
N PHE A 55 8.55 -12.64 -7.26
CA PHE A 55 7.97 -11.31 -7.35
C PHE A 55 8.06 -10.61 -5.99
N GLU A 56 8.50 -9.35 -5.96
CA GLU A 56 8.31 -8.48 -4.79
C GLU A 56 7.06 -7.63 -5.02
N VAL A 57 6.05 -7.78 -4.16
CA VAL A 57 4.83 -6.96 -4.16
C VAL A 57 4.93 -5.92 -3.05
N GLU A 58 4.92 -4.65 -3.43
CA GLU A 58 4.91 -3.51 -2.51
C GLU A 58 3.49 -2.94 -2.42
N PHE A 59 2.93 -2.91 -1.22
CA PHE A 59 1.63 -2.33 -0.91
C PHE A 59 1.76 -0.82 -0.68
N LYS A 60 0.68 -0.08 -0.90
CA LYS A 60 0.62 1.36 -0.55
C LYS A 60 0.77 1.63 0.95
N SER A 61 0.66 0.62 1.80
CA SER A 61 1.01 0.76 3.22
C SER A 61 2.53 0.82 3.46
N GLY A 62 3.34 0.48 2.45
CA GLY A 62 4.78 0.26 2.57
C GLY A 62 5.14 -1.18 2.95
N ALA A 63 4.16 -2.06 3.19
CA ALA A 63 4.41 -3.48 3.40
C ALA A 63 4.94 -4.13 2.11
N LYS A 64 5.83 -5.11 2.27
CA LYS A 64 6.43 -5.86 1.17
C LYS A 64 6.24 -7.34 1.40
N VAL A 65 5.91 -8.05 0.32
CA VAL A 65 5.75 -9.51 0.32
C VAL A 65 6.51 -10.07 -0.88
N ASP A 66 7.36 -11.06 -0.62
CA ASP A 66 7.98 -11.88 -1.65
C ASP A 66 7.06 -13.07 -1.99
N VAL A 67 6.85 -13.30 -3.28
CA VAL A 67 6.06 -14.41 -3.82
C VAL A 67 6.98 -15.24 -4.71
N GLU A 68 7.26 -16.48 -4.32
CA GLU A 68 8.00 -17.42 -5.15
C GLU A 68 7.20 -17.77 -6.41
N ARG A 69 7.93 -18.04 -7.50
CA ARG A 69 7.33 -18.33 -8.81
C ARG A 69 6.69 -19.72 -8.91
#